data_AF-A0A526RS72-F1
#
_entry.id   AF-A0A526RS72-F1
#
_cell.length_a   1.000
_cell.length_b   1.000
_cell.length_c   1.000
_cell.angle_alpha   90.00
_cell.angle_beta   90.00
_cell.angle_gamma   90.00
#
_symmetry.space_group_name_H-M   'P 1'
#
loop_
_entity.id
_entity.type
_entity.pdbx_description
1 polymer ?
#
loop_
_entity_poly.entity_id
_entity_poly.type
_entity_poly.pdbx_seq_one_letter_code
_entity_poly.pdbx_strand_id
1 'polypeptide(L)'
;MTEAQATDDRAGAASTAARTVPLSRGLSTKLLLLTIVFVLLAEILIFLPWIASYRVSWLKERLGTAAAVSIVLVQGEPNSLSRTAQNDVLMAIGAKAIAVRDGGVSRLLVVSEMPPQVDEHIDISKVGMIDGMTGALDTLFFGGKRMLRVFGPVGESDKEFELIMPDYALRSAMLVYSRNVAFVSLLISLFTAMLVYAAIDLIMIGPIRTMTRSMLSFSEAPDDPGRIIRPAARADEIGVAERELSQMQERLQKMLSEQKHLADLGLAVSKINHDMRNILA
;
A
#
# COMPACT_ATOMS: atom_id res chain seq x y z
N MET A 1 57.83 18.57 35.07
CA MET A 1 57.30 19.06 33.78
C MET A 1 56.77 17.88 32.94
N THR A 2 56.01 16.94 33.53
CA THR A 2 55.69 15.66 32.86
C THR A 2 54.19 15.29 32.89
N GLU A 3 53.34 16.12 33.52
CA GLU A 3 51.89 15.87 33.58
C GLU A 3 51.09 16.67 32.54
N ALA A 4 51.67 17.71 31.92
CA ALA A 4 50.95 18.55 30.96
C ALA A 4 50.90 17.98 29.52
N GLN A 5 51.77 17.02 29.17
CA GLN A 5 51.81 16.41 27.83
C GLN A 5 50.86 15.21 27.68
N ALA A 6 50.49 14.53 28.77
CA ALA A 6 49.60 13.36 28.70
C ALA A 6 48.11 13.72 28.48
N THR A 7 47.74 14.97 28.76
CA THR A 7 46.37 15.48 28.58
C THR A 7 46.08 15.97 27.17
N ASP A 8 47.10 16.33 26.40
CA ASP A 8 46.94 16.88 25.04
C ASP A 8 46.78 15.75 23.99
N ASP A 9 47.48 14.63 24.15
CA ASP A 9 47.33 13.45 23.28
C ASP A 9 45.95 12.77 23.38
N ARG A 10 45.25 12.93 24.53
CA ARG A 10 43.88 12.42 24.69
C ARG A 10 42.81 13.34 24.07
N ALA A 11 43.11 14.62 23.88
CA ALA A 11 42.20 15.57 23.26
C ALA A 11 42.19 15.46 21.72
N GLY A 12 43.32 15.06 21.11
CA GLY A 12 43.43 14.84 19.66
C GLY A 12 42.73 13.58 19.15
N ALA A 13 42.62 12.52 19.97
CA ALA A 13 42.05 11.23 19.54
C ALA A 13 40.51 11.18 19.53
N ALA A 14 39.82 12.13 20.18
CA ALA A 14 38.36 12.15 20.28
C ALA A 14 37.65 12.90 19.13
N SER A 15 38.39 13.65 18.30
CA SER A 15 37.83 14.43 17.18
C SER A 15 37.74 13.66 15.85
N THR A 16 38.12 12.38 15.84
CA THR A 16 37.98 11.49 14.67
C THR A 16 36.95 10.39 14.93
N ALA A 17 35.93 10.69 15.75
CA ALA A 17 34.69 9.92 15.74
C ALA A 17 34.08 10.07 14.34
N ALA A 18 34.38 9.07 13.51
CA ALA A 18 34.02 8.98 12.12
C ALA A 18 32.58 9.48 11.93
N ARG A 19 32.42 10.49 11.08
CA ARG A 19 31.14 11.06 10.68
C ARG A 19 30.44 10.07 9.73
N THR A 20 30.31 8.82 10.16
CA THR A 20 29.63 7.76 9.43
C THR A 20 28.14 7.94 9.64
N VAL A 21 27.52 8.75 8.79
CA VAL A 21 26.07 8.73 8.65
C VAL A 21 25.70 7.31 8.23
N PRO A 22 24.86 6.56 8.98
CA PRO A 22 24.39 5.24 8.56
C PRO A 22 23.37 5.43 7.42
N LEU A 23 23.88 5.77 6.24
CA LEU A 23 23.13 6.09 5.01
C LEU A 23 22.30 4.90 4.51
N SER A 24 22.51 3.69 5.04
CA SER A 24 21.83 2.47 4.63
C SER A 24 20.52 2.19 5.36
N ARG A 25 20.37 2.59 6.64
CA ARG A 25 19.19 2.21 7.45
C ARG A 25 18.12 3.28 7.54
N GLY A 26 18.49 4.57 7.49
CA GLY A 26 17.51 5.63 7.69
C GLY A 26 16.55 5.80 6.51
N LEU A 27 17.08 6.02 5.31
CA LEU A 27 16.28 6.45 4.16
C LEU A 27 15.59 5.30 3.43
N SER A 28 16.31 4.20 3.17
CA SER A 28 15.77 3.01 2.48
C SER A 28 14.64 2.36 3.29
N THR A 29 14.79 2.23 4.61
CA THR A 29 13.73 1.69 5.48
C THR A 29 12.52 2.61 5.55
N LYS A 30 12.71 3.95 5.59
CA LYS A 30 11.59 4.91 5.51
C LYS A 30 10.84 4.79 4.20
N LEU A 31 11.55 4.63 3.08
CA LEU A 31 10.96 4.47 1.76
C LEU A 31 10.18 3.16 1.66
N LEU A 32 10.75 2.05 2.12
CA LEU A 32 10.07 0.75 2.18
C LEU A 32 8.78 0.83 3.03
N LEU A 33 8.86 1.42 4.22
CA LEU A 33 7.70 1.59 5.10
C LEU A 33 6.62 2.45 4.43
N LEU A 34 7.02 3.55 3.77
CA LEU A 34 6.12 4.41 3.03
C LEU A 34 5.45 3.66 1.86
N THR A 35 6.21 2.87 1.11
CA THR A 35 5.69 2.02 0.03
C THR A 35 4.66 1.02 0.57
N ILE A 36 4.95 0.35 1.69
CA ILE A 36 4.01 -0.59 2.32
C ILE A 36 2.72 0.12 2.70
N VAL A 37 2.80 1.30 3.33
CA VAL A 37 1.61 2.09 3.71
C VAL A 37 0.78 2.47 2.49
N PHE A 38 1.39 2.98 1.42
CA PHE A 38 0.67 3.33 0.20
C PHE A 38 0.01 2.14 -0.48
N VAL A 39 0.71 0.99 -0.51
CA VAL A 39 0.17 -0.25 -1.07
C VAL A 39 -1.04 -0.73 -0.27
N LEU A 40 -0.96 -0.75 1.07
CA LEU A 40 -2.09 -1.15 1.91
C LEU A 40 -3.29 -0.20 1.78
N LEU A 41 -3.05 1.11 1.67
CA LEU A 41 -4.12 2.08 1.42
C LEU A 41 -4.80 1.85 0.06
N ALA A 42 -4.01 1.58 -0.98
CA ALA A 42 -4.54 1.24 -2.30
C ALA A 42 -5.34 -0.07 -2.26
N GLU A 43 -4.87 -1.09 -1.55
CA GLU A 43 -5.60 -2.34 -1.37
C GLU A 43 -6.97 -2.12 -0.72
N ILE A 44 -7.04 -1.33 0.35
CA ILE A 44 -8.30 -1.01 1.03
C ILE A 44 -9.25 -0.28 0.06
N LEU A 45 -8.73 0.71 -0.67
CA LEU A 45 -9.52 1.53 -1.61
C LEU A 45 -10.13 0.68 -2.74
N ILE A 46 -9.37 -0.29 -3.24
CA ILE A 46 -9.83 -1.20 -4.31
C ILE A 46 -10.74 -2.29 -3.75
N PHE A 47 -10.49 -2.78 -2.54
CA PHE A 47 -11.23 -3.87 -1.93
C PHE A 47 -12.70 -3.50 -1.64
N LEU A 48 -12.95 -2.31 -1.10
CA LEU A 48 -14.29 -1.82 -0.73
C LEU A 48 -15.34 -1.91 -1.85
N PRO A 49 -15.13 -1.31 -3.04
CA PRO A 49 -16.09 -1.41 -4.14
C PRO A 49 -16.22 -2.85 -4.67
N TRP A 50 -15.16 -3.65 -4.59
CA TRP A 50 -15.17 -5.04 -5.01
C TRP A 50 -16.07 -5.91 -4.12
N ILE A 51 -15.92 -5.81 -2.81
CA ILE A 51 -16.75 -6.57 -1.86
C ILE A 51 -18.20 -6.10 -1.86
N ALA A 52 -18.44 -4.79 -2.08
CA ALA A 52 -19.78 -4.24 -2.29
C ALA A 52 -20.47 -4.88 -3.51
N SER A 53 -19.75 -4.93 -4.64
CA SER A 53 -20.23 -5.54 -5.88
C SER A 53 -20.49 -7.03 -5.71
N TYR A 54 -19.65 -7.73 -4.94
CA TYR A 54 -19.85 -9.14 -4.60
C TYR A 54 -21.12 -9.35 -3.78
N ARG A 55 -21.35 -8.55 -2.72
CA ARG A 55 -22.58 -8.61 -1.90
C ARG A 55 -23.83 -8.47 -2.76
N VAL A 56 -23.88 -7.43 -3.60
CA VAL A 56 -25.04 -7.17 -4.46
C VAL A 56 -25.24 -8.29 -5.48
N SER A 57 -24.17 -8.77 -6.11
CA SER A 57 -24.24 -9.86 -7.09
C SER A 57 -24.72 -11.17 -6.43
N TRP A 58 -24.23 -11.47 -5.24
CA TRP A 58 -24.65 -12.65 -4.47
C TRP A 58 -26.15 -12.59 -4.16
N LEU A 59 -26.63 -11.44 -3.67
CA LEU A 59 -28.05 -11.22 -3.37
C LEU A 59 -28.93 -11.29 -4.62
N LYS A 60 -28.47 -10.72 -5.75
CA LYS A 60 -29.14 -10.82 -7.06
C LYS A 60 -29.31 -12.26 -7.51
N GLU A 61 -28.27 -13.08 -7.38
CA GLU A 61 -28.31 -14.49 -7.74
C GLU A 61 -29.33 -15.28 -6.90
N ARG A 62 -29.40 -14.98 -5.59
CA ARG A 62 -30.37 -15.66 -4.69
C ARG A 62 -31.80 -15.22 -4.96
N LEU A 63 -32.01 -13.92 -5.20
CA LEU A 63 -33.32 -13.41 -5.61
C LEU A 63 -33.75 -14.00 -6.95
N GLY A 64 -32.83 -14.12 -7.92
CA GLY A 64 -33.09 -14.74 -9.22
C GLY A 64 -33.49 -16.22 -9.12
N THR A 65 -32.82 -16.97 -8.25
CA THR A 65 -33.16 -18.37 -7.96
C THR A 65 -34.55 -18.48 -7.32
N ALA A 66 -34.84 -17.63 -6.33
CA ALA A 66 -36.15 -17.57 -5.68
C ALA A 66 -37.27 -17.18 -6.66
N ALA A 67 -36.99 -16.27 -7.60
CA ALA A 67 -37.92 -15.87 -8.65
C ALA A 67 -38.22 -17.02 -9.62
N ALA A 68 -37.19 -17.73 -10.09
CA ALA A 68 -37.36 -18.89 -10.97
C ALA A 68 -38.25 -19.97 -10.33
N VAL A 69 -38.01 -20.28 -9.05
CA VAL A 69 -38.84 -21.22 -8.28
C VAL A 69 -40.27 -20.69 -8.13
N SER A 70 -40.43 -19.43 -7.76
CA SER A 70 -41.76 -18.83 -7.58
C SER A 70 -42.59 -18.83 -8.86
N ILE A 71 -41.96 -18.58 -10.01
CA ILE A 71 -42.64 -18.61 -11.31
C ILE A 71 -43.19 -20.02 -11.59
N VAL A 72 -42.40 -21.07 -11.34
CA VAL A 72 -42.84 -22.45 -11.49
C VAL A 72 -43.96 -22.80 -10.51
N LEU A 73 -43.85 -22.36 -9.25
CA LEU A 73 -44.86 -22.57 -8.21
C LEU A 73 -46.18 -21.83 -8.47
N VAL A 74 -46.14 -20.69 -9.14
CA VAL A 74 -47.34 -19.90 -9.50
C VAL A 74 -48.02 -20.45 -10.76
N GLN A 75 -47.24 -21.02 -11.69
CA GLN A 75 -47.79 -21.66 -12.89
C GLN A 75 -48.34 -23.07 -12.62
N GLY A 76 -47.76 -23.80 -11.67
CA GLY A 76 -48.38 -24.97 -11.06
C GLY A 76 -49.49 -24.55 -10.09
N GLU A 77 -50.50 -25.39 -9.87
CA GLU A 77 -51.55 -25.04 -8.89
C GLU A 77 -50.92 -24.76 -7.51
N PRO A 78 -51.20 -23.62 -6.84
CA PRO A 78 -50.54 -23.22 -5.59
C PRO A 78 -50.65 -24.22 -4.43
N ASN A 79 -51.61 -25.15 -4.51
CA ASN A 79 -51.86 -26.20 -3.52
C ASN A 79 -51.32 -27.59 -3.94
N SER A 80 -50.64 -27.70 -5.07
CA SER A 80 -50.15 -28.98 -5.59
C SER A 80 -48.93 -29.53 -4.84
N LEU A 81 -48.23 -28.69 -4.07
CA LEU A 81 -47.03 -29.07 -3.33
C LEU A 81 -47.30 -29.21 -1.84
N SER A 82 -46.88 -30.34 -1.27
CA SER A 82 -46.95 -30.57 0.18
C SER A 82 -46.11 -29.52 0.93
N ARG A 83 -46.49 -29.21 2.19
CA ARG A 83 -45.71 -28.31 3.06
C ARG A 83 -44.26 -28.77 3.22
N THR A 84 -44.01 -30.08 3.18
CA THR A 84 -42.65 -30.66 3.23
C THR A 84 -41.85 -30.26 2.00
N ALA A 85 -42.40 -30.42 0.79
CA ALA A 85 -41.72 -30.03 -0.45
C ALA A 85 -41.45 -28.51 -0.51
N GLN A 86 -42.39 -27.69 0.00
CA GLN A 86 -42.19 -26.24 0.11
C GLN A 86 -41.04 -25.89 1.07
N ASN A 87 -40.98 -26.56 2.22
CA ASN A 87 -39.90 -26.39 3.19
C ASN A 87 -38.55 -26.87 2.65
N ASP A 88 -38.52 -27.99 1.91
CA ASP A 88 -37.30 -28.50 1.29
C ASP A 88 -36.75 -27.53 0.24
N VAL A 89 -37.64 -26.92 -0.57
CA VAL A 89 -37.29 -25.88 -1.53
C VAL A 89 -36.75 -24.62 -0.83
N LEU A 90 -37.44 -24.15 0.21
CA LEU A 90 -36.97 -23.00 1.00
C LEU A 90 -35.59 -23.28 1.64
N MET A 91 -35.41 -24.47 2.22
CA MET A 91 -34.16 -24.90 2.83
C MET A 91 -33.03 -25.00 1.80
N ALA A 92 -33.31 -25.51 0.59
CA ALA A 92 -32.33 -25.59 -0.49
C ALA A 92 -31.87 -24.21 -0.99
N ILE A 93 -32.78 -23.23 -1.04
CA ILE A 93 -32.46 -21.84 -1.40
C ILE A 93 -31.77 -21.10 -0.23
N GLY A 94 -31.92 -21.60 1.00
CA GLY A 94 -31.50 -20.90 2.22
C GLY A 94 -32.45 -19.76 2.58
N ALA A 95 -33.71 -19.83 2.14
CA ALA A 95 -34.76 -18.87 2.39
C ALA A 95 -35.65 -19.30 3.56
N LYS A 96 -36.27 -18.35 4.24
CA LYS A 96 -37.35 -18.58 5.21
C LYS A 96 -38.73 -18.29 4.62
N ALA A 97 -38.80 -17.37 3.67
CA ALA A 97 -40.03 -17.06 2.94
C ALA A 97 -39.70 -16.51 1.56
N ILE A 98 -40.61 -16.73 0.61
CA ILE A 98 -40.59 -16.15 -0.73
C ILE A 98 -41.98 -15.59 -1.02
N ALA A 99 -42.04 -14.37 -1.54
CA ALA A 99 -43.28 -13.72 -1.95
C ALA A 99 -43.12 -13.09 -3.34
N VAL A 100 -44.25 -13.01 -4.07
CA VAL A 100 -44.32 -12.37 -5.38
C VAL A 100 -45.39 -11.30 -5.34
N ARG A 101 -45.05 -10.10 -5.81
CA ARG A 101 -46.00 -9.03 -6.03
C ARG A 101 -46.23 -8.84 -7.52
N ASP A 102 -47.49 -8.95 -7.92
CA ASP A 102 -47.95 -8.87 -9.31
C ASP A 102 -49.01 -7.76 -9.38
N GLY A 103 -48.75 -6.69 -10.14
CA GLY A 103 -49.68 -5.57 -10.32
C GLY A 103 -50.10 -4.84 -9.02
N GLY A 104 -49.21 -4.72 -8.04
CA GLY A 104 -49.49 -4.05 -6.75
C GLY A 104 -50.19 -4.91 -5.70
N VAL A 105 -50.53 -6.17 -6.03
CA VAL A 105 -51.09 -7.13 -5.07
C VAL A 105 -50.01 -8.13 -4.66
N SER A 106 -49.57 -8.08 -3.40
CA SER A 106 -48.64 -9.06 -2.83
C SER A 106 -49.36 -10.41 -2.64
N ARG A 107 -49.00 -11.42 -3.44
CA ARG A 107 -49.39 -12.81 -3.18
C ARG A 107 -48.26 -13.48 -2.42
N LEU A 108 -48.52 -13.73 -1.14
CA LEU A 108 -47.64 -14.49 -0.26
C LEU A 108 -47.73 -15.97 -0.65
N LEU A 109 -46.65 -16.53 -1.19
CA LEU A 109 -46.66 -17.87 -1.79
C LEU A 109 -46.28 -18.96 -0.79
N VAL A 110 -45.28 -18.71 0.08
CA VAL A 110 -44.81 -19.71 1.06
C VAL A 110 -44.32 -19.00 2.33
N VAL A 111 -44.85 -19.39 3.49
CA VAL A 111 -44.43 -18.89 4.81
C VAL A 111 -44.13 -20.07 5.71
N SER A 112 -42.89 -20.14 6.21
CA SER A 112 -42.54 -21.01 7.33
C SER A 112 -42.76 -20.27 8.65
N GLU A 113 -43.99 -20.34 9.19
CA GLU A 113 -44.42 -19.69 10.46
C GLU A 113 -44.19 -18.15 10.50
N MET A 114 -44.78 -17.44 11.47
CA MET A 114 -44.77 -15.96 11.55
C MET A 114 -43.39 -15.37 11.16
N PRO A 115 -43.30 -14.42 10.19
CA PRO A 115 -42.03 -13.92 9.72
C PRO A 115 -41.20 -13.37 10.90
N PRO A 116 -39.97 -13.85 11.12
CA PRO A 116 -39.10 -13.25 12.13
C PRO A 116 -38.90 -11.76 11.83
N GLN A 117 -38.64 -10.96 12.87
CA GLN A 117 -38.38 -9.52 12.68
C GLN A 117 -37.29 -9.34 11.62
N VAL A 118 -37.62 -8.59 10.56
CA VAL A 118 -36.69 -8.29 9.46
C VAL A 118 -35.80 -7.15 9.89
N ASP A 119 -34.51 -7.40 10.01
CA ASP A 119 -33.52 -6.41 10.46
C ASP A 119 -33.12 -5.44 9.34
N GLU A 120 -33.06 -5.93 8.09
CA GLU A 120 -32.58 -5.15 6.95
C GLU A 120 -33.48 -5.35 5.71
N HIS A 121 -33.82 -4.25 5.06
CA HIS A 121 -34.60 -4.22 3.82
C HIS A 121 -33.70 -3.74 2.67
N ILE A 122 -33.47 -4.59 1.68
CA ILE A 122 -32.54 -4.34 0.58
C ILE A 122 -33.31 -4.34 -0.74
N ASP A 123 -33.50 -3.15 -1.30
CA ASP A 123 -33.95 -2.97 -2.69
C ASP A 123 -32.76 -3.12 -3.63
N ILE A 124 -32.69 -4.24 -4.33
CA ILE A 124 -31.58 -4.57 -5.24
C ILE A 124 -31.45 -3.58 -6.41
N SER A 125 -32.55 -2.92 -6.79
CA SER A 125 -32.56 -1.97 -7.92
C SER A 125 -32.06 -0.59 -7.55
N LYS A 126 -32.01 -0.26 -6.26
CA LYS A 126 -31.66 1.08 -5.75
C LYS A 126 -30.37 1.12 -4.93
N VAL A 127 -29.56 0.06 -4.96
CA VAL A 127 -28.29 0.04 -4.22
C VAL A 127 -27.31 1.01 -4.88
N GLY A 128 -27.13 2.18 -4.26
CA GLY A 128 -26.10 3.14 -4.63
C GLY A 128 -24.69 2.64 -4.29
N MET A 129 -23.67 3.25 -4.90
CA MET A 129 -22.27 2.83 -4.71
C MET A 129 -21.82 2.99 -3.24
N ILE A 130 -22.18 4.10 -2.59
CA ILE A 130 -21.84 4.36 -1.19
C ILE A 130 -22.59 3.40 -0.26
N ASP A 131 -23.90 3.25 -0.44
CA ASP A 131 -24.74 2.35 0.37
C ASP A 131 -24.32 0.89 0.22
N GLY A 132 -23.90 0.48 -0.99
CA GLY A 132 -23.34 -0.84 -1.23
C GLY A 132 -22.05 -1.08 -0.45
N MET A 133 -21.16 -0.09 -0.39
CA MET A 133 -19.91 -0.17 0.37
C MET A 133 -20.17 -0.22 1.88
N THR A 134 -21.00 0.68 2.42
CA THR A 134 -21.32 0.70 3.86
C THR A 134 -22.05 -0.57 4.28
N GLY A 135 -23.03 -1.03 3.50
CA GLY A 135 -23.76 -2.27 3.76
C GLY A 135 -22.87 -3.52 3.67
N ALA A 136 -21.88 -3.54 2.78
CA ALA A 136 -20.91 -4.64 2.72
C ALA A 136 -19.98 -4.70 3.92
N LEU A 137 -19.48 -3.55 4.39
CA LEU A 137 -18.68 -3.47 5.61
C LEU A 137 -19.51 -3.89 6.83
N ASP A 138 -20.74 -3.38 6.97
CA ASP A 138 -21.63 -3.74 8.07
C ASP A 138 -21.93 -5.25 8.09
N THR A 139 -22.22 -5.86 6.93
CA THR A 139 -22.41 -7.32 6.82
C THR A 139 -21.13 -8.09 7.21
N LEU A 140 -19.96 -7.64 6.79
CA LEU A 140 -18.67 -8.28 7.08
C LEU A 140 -18.31 -8.27 8.57
N PHE A 141 -18.50 -7.12 9.24
CA PHE A 141 -18.11 -6.94 10.63
C PHE A 141 -19.20 -7.39 11.61
N PHE A 142 -20.46 -7.01 11.34
CA PHE A 142 -21.58 -7.14 12.28
C PHE A 142 -22.69 -8.11 11.83
N GLY A 143 -22.60 -8.69 10.63
CA GLY A 143 -23.60 -9.66 10.15
C GLY A 143 -23.54 -11.05 10.82
N GLY A 144 -24.29 -12.01 10.32
CA GLY A 144 -24.31 -13.41 10.73
C GLY A 144 -25.43 -13.80 11.69
N LYS A 145 -26.26 -12.85 12.13
CA LYS A 145 -27.40 -13.08 13.03
C LYS A 145 -28.65 -12.29 12.62
N ARG A 146 -28.68 -11.77 11.40
CA ARG A 146 -29.73 -10.87 10.92
C ARG A 146 -30.62 -11.54 9.88
N MET A 147 -31.86 -11.10 9.80
CA MET A 147 -32.80 -11.46 8.75
C MET A 147 -32.85 -10.36 7.69
N LEU A 148 -32.49 -10.72 6.47
CA LEU A 148 -32.51 -9.84 5.31
C LEU A 148 -33.81 -10.06 4.54
N ARG A 149 -34.50 -8.97 4.21
CA ARG A 149 -35.53 -8.94 3.18
C ARG A 149 -34.92 -8.31 1.94
N VAL A 150 -34.79 -9.13 0.91
CA VAL A 150 -34.19 -8.77 -0.37
C VAL A 150 -35.31 -8.73 -1.39
N PHE A 151 -35.47 -7.60 -2.08
CA PHE A 151 -36.55 -7.45 -3.04
C PHE A 151 -36.14 -6.62 -4.25
N GLY A 152 -36.89 -6.82 -5.34
CA GLY A 152 -36.71 -6.09 -6.58
C GLY A 152 -37.21 -6.88 -7.80
N PRO A 153 -37.23 -6.24 -8.98
CA PRO A 153 -37.45 -6.91 -10.25
C PRO A 153 -36.32 -7.89 -10.56
N VAL A 154 -36.66 -8.99 -11.23
CA VAL A 154 -35.71 -10.00 -11.70
C VAL A 154 -35.86 -10.15 -13.22
N GLY A 155 -34.76 -10.01 -13.95
CA GLY A 155 -34.76 -10.07 -15.41
C GLY A 155 -35.62 -8.97 -16.04
N GLU A 156 -36.41 -9.32 -17.05
CA GLU A 156 -37.37 -8.42 -17.70
C GLU A 156 -38.81 -8.56 -17.14
N SER A 157 -38.98 -9.21 -16.00
CA SER A 157 -40.30 -9.39 -15.41
C SER A 157 -40.82 -8.09 -14.79
N ASP A 158 -42.08 -7.75 -15.07
CA ASP A 158 -42.81 -6.64 -14.41
C ASP A 158 -43.26 -6.99 -12.97
N LYS A 159 -42.85 -8.16 -12.46
CA LYS A 159 -43.17 -8.64 -11.11
C LYS A 159 -42.03 -8.34 -10.15
N GLU A 160 -42.38 -7.93 -8.94
CA GLU A 160 -41.42 -7.80 -7.84
C GLU A 160 -41.36 -9.11 -7.06
N PHE A 161 -40.13 -9.60 -6.89
CA PHE A 161 -39.86 -10.77 -6.07
C PHE A 161 -39.33 -10.32 -4.72
N GLU A 162 -39.70 -11.04 -3.67
CA GLU A 162 -39.24 -10.80 -2.31
C GLU A 162 -38.74 -12.10 -1.69
N LEU A 163 -37.56 -12.03 -1.11
CA LEU A 163 -36.85 -13.13 -0.49
C LEU A 163 -36.49 -12.74 0.94
N ILE A 164 -36.94 -13.52 1.91
CA ILE A 164 -36.54 -13.37 3.32
C ILE A 164 -35.54 -14.47 3.65
N MET A 165 -34.33 -14.09 4.03
CA MET A 165 -33.26 -15.04 4.32
C MET A 165 -32.33 -14.57 5.44
N PRO A 166 -31.75 -15.50 6.22
CA PRO A 166 -30.71 -15.14 7.18
C PRO A 166 -29.40 -14.75 6.48
N ASP A 167 -28.66 -13.81 7.06
CA ASP A 167 -27.44 -13.24 6.48
C ASP A 167 -26.18 -14.09 6.69
N TYR A 168 -26.23 -15.18 7.48
CA TYR A 168 -25.04 -16.01 7.77
C TYR A 168 -24.40 -16.58 6.51
N ALA A 169 -25.21 -17.01 5.54
CA ALA A 169 -24.72 -17.59 4.29
C ALA A 169 -23.99 -16.53 3.46
N LEU A 170 -24.57 -15.33 3.38
CA LEU A 170 -23.97 -14.17 2.73
C LEU A 170 -22.65 -13.79 3.41
N ARG A 171 -22.64 -13.60 4.74
CA ARG A 171 -21.44 -13.25 5.50
C ARG A 171 -20.34 -14.30 5.32
N SER A 172 -20.67 -15.59 5.39
CA SER A 172 -19.69 -16.66 5.20
C SER A 172 -19.07 -16.65 3.80
N ALA A 173 -19.89 -16.47 2.76
CA ALA A 173 -19.43 -16.35 1.38
C ALA A 173 -18.55 -15.11 1.18
N MET A 174 -18.96 -13.97 1.75
CA MET A 174 -18.19 -12.73 1.75
C MET A 174 -16.84 -12.88 2.46
N LEU A 175 -16.77 -13.58 3.60
CA LEU A 175 -15.51 -13.81 4.32
C LEU A 175 -14.56 -14.71 3.51
N VAL A 176 -15.06 -15.80 2.92
CA VAL A 176 -14.25 -16.68 2.07
C VAL A 176 -13.74 -15.93 0.84
N TYR A 177 -14.62 -15.18 0.17
CA TYR A 177 -14.24 -14.35 -0.96
C TYR A 177 -13.20 -13.30 -0.56
N SER A 178 -13.44 -12.57 0.53
CA SER A 178 -12.53 -11.54 1.03
C SER A 178 -11.15 -12.10 1.34
N ARG A 179 -11.07 -13.29 1.96
CA ARG A 179 -9.80 -13.97 2.24
C ARG A 179 -9.05 -14.32 0.95
N ASN A 180 -9.75 -14.88 -0.03
CA ASN A 180 -9.14 -15.26 -1.31
C ASN A 180 -8.62 -14.03 -2.05
N VAL A 181 -9.42 -12.97 -2.11
CA VAL A 181 -9.03 -11.70 -2.73
C VAL A 181 -7.86 -11.06 -2.01
N ALA A 182 -7.91 -10.97 -0.68
CA ALA A 182 -6.83 -10.41 0.13
C ALA A 182 -5.52 -11.18 -0.07
N PHE A 183 -5.56 -12.51 -0.15
CA PHE A 183 -4.36 -13.32 -0.40
C PHE A 183 -3.77 -13.05 -1.78
N VAL A 184 -4.61 -13.05 -2.83
CA VAL A 184 -4.17 -12.79 -4.21
C VAL A 184 -3.66 -11.36 -4.36
N SER A 185 -4.37 -10.37 -3.82
CA SER A 185 -3.98 -8.96 -3.89
C SER A 185 -2.67 -8.73 -3.14
N LEU A 186 -2.52 -9.30 -1.96
CA LEU A 186 -1.29 -9.19 -1.16
C LEU A 186 -0.08 -9.79 -1.89
N LEU A 187 -0.25 -10.91 -2.59
CA LEU A 187 0.83 -11.53 -3.36
C LEU A 187 1.26 -10.61 -4.52
N ILE A 188 0.29 -10.11 -5.28
CA ILE A 188 0.54 -9.20 -6.41
C ILE A 188 1.19 -7.91 -5.91
N SER A 189 0.69 -7.36 -4.82
CA SER A 189 1.15 -6.08 -4.27
C SER A 189 2.54 -6.19 -3.68
N LEU A 190 2.85 -7.28 -2.97
CA LEU A 190 4.18 -7.57 -2.46
C LEU A 190 5.18 -7.71 -3.61
N PHE A 191 4.82 -8.44 -4.67
CA PHE A 191 5.65 -8.59 -5.85
C PHE A 191 5.90 -7.23 -6.53
N THR A 192 4.84 -6.44 -6.72
CA THR A 192 4.93 -5.10 -7.31
C THR A 192 5.78 -4.16 -6.45
N ALA A 193 5.58 -4.15 -5.13
CA ALA A 193 6.34 -3.33 -4.19
C ALA A 193 7.83 -3.69 -4.20
N MET A 194 8.17 -4.98 -4.24
CA MET A 194 9.55 -5.44 -4.37
C MET A 194 10.19 -4.95 -5.68
N LEU A 195 9.49 -5.05 -6.80
CA LEU A 195 9.99 -4.57 -8.10
C LEU A 195 10.20 -3.06 -8.11
N VAL A 196 9.22 -2.29 -7.61
CA VAL A 196 9.31 -0.83 -7.51
C VAL A 196 10.46 -0.42 -6.59
N TYR A 197 10.57 -1.05 -5.42
CA TYR A 197 11.66 -0.81 -4.49
C TYR A 197 13.02 -1.10 -5.13
N ALA A 198 13.17 -2.25 -5.80
CA ALA A 198 14.41 -2.61 -6.49
C ALA A 198 14.76 -1.60 -7.60
N ALA A 199 13.77 -1.16 -8.39
CA ALA A 199 13.97 -0.16 -9.42
C ALA A 199 14.44 1.18 -8.85
N ILE A 200 13.79 1.68 -7.79
CA ILE A 200 14.17 2.93 -7.14
C ILE A 200 15.57 2.81 -6.49
N ASP A 201 15.86 1.68 -5.85
CA ASP A 201 17.17 1.47 -5.21
C ASP A 201 18.31 1.47 -6.23
N LEU A 202 18.11 0.79 -7.36
CA LEU A 202 19.08 0.71 -8.46
C LEU A 202 19.26 2.05 -9.20
N ILE A 203 18.14 2.71 -9.55
CA ILE A 203 18.16 3.90 -10.42
C ILE A 203 18.57 5.15 -9.63
N MET A 204 18.11 5.29 -8.38
CA MET A 204 18.20 6.55 -7.63
C MET A 204 19.00 6.43 -6.33
N ILE A 205 18.65 5.49 -5.43
CA ILE A 205 19.25 5.45 -4.08
C ILE A 205 20.73 5.08 -4.13
N GLY A 206 21.10 4.05 -4.90
CA GLY A 206 22.48 3.59 -5.06
C GLY A 206 23.43 4.70 -5.52
N PRO A 207 23.14 5.38 -6.64
CA PRO A 207 23.96 6.50 -7.13
C PRO A 207 24.08 7.66 -6.15
N ILE A 208 22.97 8.10 -5.53
CA ILE A 208 23.00 9.16 -4.50
C ILE A 208 23.90 8.75 -3.33
N ARG A 209 23.83 7.48 -2.91
CA ARG A 209 24.70 6.96 -1.85
C ARG A 209 26.17 6.91 -2.27
N THR A 210 26.45 6.63 -3.54
CA THR A 210 27.82 6.67 -4.08
C THR A 210 28.36 8.09 -4.12
N MET A 211 27.59 9.07 -4.61
CA MET A 211 27.95 10.49 -4.58
C MET A 211 28.20 10.98 -3.16
N THR A 212 27.29 10.68 -2.23
CA THR A 212 27.42 11.08 -0.82
C THR A 212 28.69 10.51 -0.20
N ARG A 213 28.99 9.22 -0.45
CA ARG A 213 30.23 8.59 0.03
C ARG A 213 31.48 9.21 -0.59
N SER A 214 31.45 9.55 -1.88
CA SER A 214 32.56 10.27 -2.52
C SER A 214 32.79 11.62 -1.86
N MET A 215 31.74 12.43 -1.65
CA MET A 215 31.85 13.73 -0.97
C MET A 215 32.47 13.62 0.42
N LEU A 216 32.03 12.64 1.22
CA LEU A 216 32.61 12.35 2.53
C LEU A 216 34.09 11.95 2.41
N SER A 217 34.42 11.04 1.49
CA SER A 217 35.80 10.60 1.31
C SER A 217 36.72 11.73 0.84
N PHE A 218 36.29 12.55 -0.12
CA PHE A 218 37.06 13.70 -0.60
C PHE A 218 37.28 14.73 0.51
N SER A 219 36.27 14.97 1.35
CA SER A 219 36.38 15.90 2.48
C SER A 219 37.42 15.49 3.53
N GLU A 220 37.71 14.19 3.68
CA GLU A 220 38.71 13.71 4.64
C GLU A 220 40.15 13.92 4.16
N ALA A 221 40.40 13.86 2.85
CA ALA A 221 41.71 14.09 2.26
C ALA A 221 41.57 14.70 0.85
N PRO A 222 41.33 16.01 0.74
CA PRO A 222 41.02 16.67 -0.52
C PRO A 222 42.22 16.83 -1.46
N ASP A 223 43.45 16.67 -0.96
CA ASP A 223 44.68 16.71 -1.76
C ASP A 223 44.86 15.43 -2.61
N ASP A 224 44.24 14.31 -2.22
CA ASP A 224 44.39 13.01 -2.86
C ASP A 224 43.53 12.90 -4.14
N PRO A 225 44.14 12.83 -5.36
CA PRO A 225 43.40 12.71 -6.61
C PRO A 225 42.56 11.43 -6.68
N GLY A 226 42.93 10.38 -5.94
CA GLY A 226 42.20 9.11 -5.89
C GLY A 226 40.82 9.21 -5.24
N ARG A 227 40.53 10.31 -4.53
CA ARG A 227 39.25 10.55 -3.85
C ARG A 227 38.22 11.34 -4.66
N ILE A 228 38.57 11.73 -5.88
CA ILE A 228 37.63 12.36 -6.82
C ILE A 228 36.66 11.29 -7.35
N ILE A 229 35.37 11.61 -7.41
CA ILE A 229 34.36 10.70 -7.94
C ILE A 229 34.65 10.38 -9.40
N ARG A 230 34.44 9.12 -9.81
CA ARG A 230 34.42 8.74 -11.23
C ARG A 230 32.97 8.67 -11.70
N PRO A 231 32.51 9.61 -12.56
CA PRO A 231 31.14 9.59 -13.04
C PRO A 231 30.83 8.31 -13.81
N ALA A 232 29.66 7.72 -13.57
CA ALA A 232 29.20 6.59 -14.35
C ALA A 232 28.76 7.02 -15.75
N ALA A 233 28.81 6.09 -16.71
CA ALA A 233 28.33 6.29 -18.08
C ALA A 233 26.79 6.26 -18.13
N ARG A 234 26.16 7.29 -17.57
CA ARG A 234 24.71 7.49 -17.49
C ARG A 234 24.31 8.85 -18.08
N ALA A 235 23.16 8.84 -18.75
CA ALA A 235 22.60 9.99 -19.47
C ALA A 235 21.43 10.66 -18.74
N ASP A 236 21.12 10.24 -17.52
CA ASP A 236 20.10 10.84 -16.66
C ASP A 236 20.65 12.05 -15.88
N GLU A 237 19.77 12.73 -15.14
CA GLU A 237 20.09 13.88 -14.30
C GLU A 237 21.13 13.54 -13.23
N ILE A 238 21.12 12.29 -12.74
CA ILE A 238 22.12 11.81 -11.80
C ILE A 238 23.49 11.74 -12.45
N GLY A 239 23.58 11.33 -13.72
CA GLY A 239 24.81 11.37 -14.50
C GLY A 239 25.37 12.77 -14.70
N VAL A 240 24.49 13.74 -14.93
CA VAL A 240 24.90 15.16 -14.98
C VAL A 240 25.46 15.58 -13.61
N ALA A 241 24.74 15.26 -12.53
CA ALA A 241 25.17 15.62 -11.18
C ALA A 241 26.51 14.97 -10.78
N GLU A 242 26.77 13.71 -11.15
CA GLU A 242 28.06 13.04 -10.92
C GLU A 242 29.20 13.74 -11.67
N ARG A 243 28.98 14.14 -12.93
CA ARG A 243 29.99 14.87 -13.74
C ARG A 243 30.29 16.26 -13.17
N GLU A 244 29.26 16.98 -12.76
CA GLU A 244 29.43 18.30 -12.13
C GLU A 244 30.15 18.18 -10.77
N LEU A 245 29.82 17.15 -9.98
CA LEU A 245 30.53 16.88 -8.72
C LEU A 245 32.01 16.58 -8.95
N SER A 246 32.35 15.76 -9.95
CA SER A 246 33.75 15.48 -10.34
C SER A 246 34.50 16.75 -10.70
N GLN A 247 33.93 17.59 -11.56
CA GLN A 247 34.54 18.85 -11.96
C GLN A 247 34.75 19.80 -10.78
N MET A 248 33.80 19.86 -9.85
CA MET A 248 33.92 20.67 -8.64
C MET A 248 35.06 20.18 -7.75
N GLN A 249 35.17 18.87 -7.53
CA GLN A 249 36.23 18.25 -6.74
C GLN A 249 37.61 18.50 -7.37
N GLU A 250 37.76 18.35 -8.69
CA GLU A 250 39.00 18.64 -9.43
C GLU A 250 39.45 20.10 -9.26
N ARG A 251 38.52 21.05 -9.41
CA ARG A 251 38.83 22.48 -9.25
C ARG A 251 39.24 22.82 -7.83
N LEU A 252 38.56 22.27 -6.83
CA LEU A 252 38.90 22.47 -5.42
C LEU A 252 40.27 21.88 -5.07
N GLN A 253 40.56 20.68 -5.54
CA GLN A 253 41.83 20.01 -5.31
C GLN A 253 43.00 20.82 -5.90
N LYS A 254 42.86 21.31 -7.14
CA LYS A 254 43.85 22.20 -7.76
C LYS A 254 44.08 23.48 -6.95
N MET A 255 42.99 24.12 -6.50
CA MET A 255 43.07 25.35 -5.70
C MET A 255 43.78 25.13 -4.36
N LEU A 256 43.50 24.01 -3.67
CA LEU A 256 44.16 23.65 -2.42
C LEU A 256 45.65 23.36 -2.62
N SER A 257 46.00 22.65 -3.70
CA SER A 257 47.40 22.38 -4.06
C SER A 257 48.18 23.66 -4.35
N GLU A 258 47.57 24.61 -5.07
CA GLU A 258 48.19 25.92 -5.34
C GLU A 258 48.38 26.74 -4.06
N GLN A 259 47.37 26.77 -3.18
CA GLN A 259 47.46 27.45 -1.89
C GLN A 259 48.57 26.87 -1.00
N LYS A 260 48.70 25.55 -0.96
CA LYS A 260 49.76 24.86 -0.22
C LYS A 260 51.14 25.21 -0.76
N HIS A 261 51.31 25.20 -2.09
CA HIS A 261 52.57 25.59 -2.71
C HIS A 261 52.98 27.03 -2.38
N LEU A 262 52.02 27.96 -2.39
CA LEU A 262 52.27 29.35 -2.01
C LEU A 262 52.62 29.51 -0.52
N ALA A 263 51.99 28.73 0.35
CA ALA A 263 52.32 28.70 1.78
C ALA A 263 53.75 28.18 2.03
N ASP A 264 54.15 27.10 1.35
CA ASP A 264 55.50 26.54 1.44
C ASP A 264 56.55 27.54 0.93
N LEU A 265 56.25 28.27 -0.15
CA LEU A 265 57.13 29.33 -0.66
C LEU A 265 57.28 30.47 0.35
N GLY A 266 56.19 30.88 1.00
CA GLY A 266 56.19 31.90 2.04
C GLY A 266 57.04 31.50 3.26
N LEU A 267 56.97 30.24 3.68
CA LEU A 267 57.82 29.68 4.74
C LEU A 267 59.29 29.67 4.35
N ALA A 268 59.62 29.27 3.11
CA ALA A 268 60.98 29.25 2.61
C ALA A 268 61.60 30.67 2.56
N VAL A 269 60.85 31.66 2.06
CA VAL A 269 61.29 33.06 2.02
C VAL A 269 61.49 33.62 3.43
N SER A 270 60.57 33.32 4.36
CA SER A 270 60.70 33.71 5.77
C SER A 270 61.97 33.16 6.41
N LYS A 271 62.29 31.88 6.16
CA LYS A 271 63.50 31.23 6.67
C LYS A 271 64.77 31.85 6.10
N ILE A 272 64.83 32.12 4.80
CA ILE A 272 65.97 32.80 4.16
C ILE A 272 66.18 34.18 4.77
N ASN A 273 65.10 34.94 4.96
CA ASN A 273 65.19 36.27 5.53
C ASN A 273 65.68 36.25 6.98
N HIS A 274 65.20 35.29 7.78
CA HIS A 274 65.70 35.06 9.14
C HIS A 274 67.20 34.73 9.15
N ASP A 275 67.63 33.79 8.31
CA ASP A 275 69.02 33.34 8.24
C ASP A 275 69.96 34.45 7.75
N MET A 276 69.54 35.28 6.79
CA MET A 276 70.29 36.47 6.38
C MET A 276 70.41 37.49 7.51
N ARG A 277 69.33 37.71 8.27
CA ARG A 277 69.33 38.65 9.39
C ARG A 277 70.26 38.20 10.53
N ASN A 278 70.40 36.89 10.72
CA ASN A 278 71.27 36.29 11.73
C ASN A 278 72.76 36.30 11.31
N ILE A 279 73.07 36.36 10.01
CA ILE A 279 74.45 36.50 9.49
C ILE A 279 74.94 37.95 9.54
N LEU A 280 74.03 38.93 9.52
CA LEU A 280 74.35 40.36 9.56
C LEU A 280 74.45 40.93 10.99
N ALA A 281 74.19 40.13 12.02
CA ALA A 281 74.30 40.49 13.44
C ALA A 281 75.54 39.84 14.06
#